data_AF-A0A3M9MVM9-F1
#
_entry.id   AF-A0A3M9MVM9-F1
#
_cell.length_a   1.000
_cell.length_b   1.000
_cell.length_c   1.000
_cell.angle_alpha   90.00
_cell.angle_beta   90.00
_cell.angle_gamma   90.00
#
_symmetry.space_group_name_H-M   'P 1'
#
loop_
_entity.id
_entity.type
_entity.pdbx_description
1 polymer ?
#
loop_
_entity_poly.entity_id
_entity_poly.type
_entity_poly.pdbx_seq_one_letter_code
_entity_poly.pdbx_strand_id
1 'polypeptide(L)' 'MKNYSLLYLLATVLVVAAAALRMTHVIERPVFYLIFGISIILSFVAGSFKKKALKKEHE' A
#
# COMPACT_ATOMS: atom_id res chain seq x y z
N MET A 1 9.58 -11.92 -8.84
CA MET A 1 8.42 -12.19 -7.94
C MET A 1 8.55 -11.60 -6.52
N LYS A 2 9.73 -11.59 -5.86
CA LYS A 2 9.90 -11.11 -4.47
C LYS A 2 9.52 -9.63 -4.20
N ASN A 3 9.81 -8.72 -5.12
CA ASN A 3 9.59 -7.28 -4.89
C ASN A 3 8.10 -6.90 -4.82
N TYR A 4 7.22 -7.64 -5.50
CA TYR A 4 5.78 -7.36 -5.50
C TYR A 4 5.13 -7.71 -4.16
N SER A 5 5.53 -8.83 -3.55
CA SER A 5 5.10 -9.17 -2.20
C SER A 5 5.62 -8.19 -1.17
N LEU A 6 6.86 -7.71 -1.31
CA LEU A 6 7.43 -6.69 -0.43
C LEU A 6 6.66 -5.36 -0.50
N LEU A 7 6.29 -4.90 -1.69
CA LEU A 7 5.49 -3.68 -1.87
C LEU A 7 4.10 -3.80 -1.23
N TYR A 8 3.44 -4.95 -1.40
CA TYR A 8 2.14 -5.20 -0.75
C TYR A 8 2.26 -5.26 0.77
N LEU A 9 3.31 -5.89 1.27
CA LEU A 9 3.56 -6.03 2.70
C LEU A 9 3.87 -4.66 3.31
N LEU A 10 4.70 -3.85 2.66
CA LEU A 10 4.97 -2.46 3.05
C LEU A 10 3.69 -1.61 3.07
N ALA A 11 2.86 -1.68 2.02
CA ALA A 11 1.60 -0.94 1.98
C ALA A 11 0.65 -1.35 3.12
N THR A 12 0.58 -2.65 3.41
CA THR A 12 -0.25 -3.18 4.50
C THR A 12 0.24 -2.69 5.86
N VAL A 13 1.55 -2.77 6.11
CA VAL A 13 2.16 -2.28 7.35
C VAL A 13 1.94 -0.78 7.51
N LEU A 14 2.05 0.00 6.43
CA LEU A 14 1.81 1.45 6.46
C LEU A 14 0.38 1.78 6.88
N VAL A 15 -0.62 1.06 6.34
CA VAL A 15 -2.03 1.26 6.68
C VAL A 15 -2.31 0.91 8.14
N VAL A 16 -1.78 -0.22 8.62
CA VAL A 16 -1.97 -0.67 10.00
C VAL A 16 -1.32 0.30 10.98
N ALA A 17 -0.09 0.74 10.70
CA ALA A 17 0.60 1.73 11.52
C ALA A 17 -0.17 3.06 11.56
N ALA A 18 -0.63 3.56 10.39
CA ALA A 18 -1.43 4.78 10.32
C ALA A 18 -2.75 4.67 11.08
N ALA A 19 -3.40 3.50 11.05
CA ALA A 19 -4.62 3.25 11.83
C ALA A 19 -4.34 3.26 13.34
N ALA A 20 -3.25 2.64 13.78
CA ALA A 20 -2.83 2.66 15.19
C ALA A 20 -2.49 4.08 15.66
N LEU A 21 -1.73 4.84 14.87
CA LEU A 21 -1.38 6.24 15.13
C LEU A 21 -2.63 7.15 15.17
N ARG A 22 -3.66 6.86 14.38
CA ARG A 22 -4.96 7.56 14.46
C ARG A 22 -5.71 7.19 15.74
N MET A 23 -5.73 5.92 16.14
CA MET A 23 -6.38 5.47 17.37
C MET A 23 -5.76 6.11 18.61
N THR A 24 -4.45 6.32 18.61
CA THR A 24 -3.74 6.99 19.70
C THR A 24 -3.81 8.52 19.62
N HIS A 25 -4.58 9.09 18.67
CA HIS A 25 -4.68 10.53 18.44
C HIS A 25 -3.34 11.26 18.17
N VAL A 26 -2.29 10.51 17.81
CA VAL A 26 -0.95 11.07 17.51
C VAL A 26 -0.95 11.86 16.20
N ILE A 27 -1.85 11.53 15.27
CA ILE A 27 -1.98 12.19 13.96
C ILE A 27 -3.38 12.74 13.75
N GLU A 28 -3.43 13.93 13.15
CA GLU A 28 -4.66 14.61 12.78
C GLU A 28 -5.40 13.87 11.65
N ARG A 29 -6.73 14.00 11.62
CA ARG A 29 -7.58 13.42 10.57
C ARG A 29 -7.07 13.66 9.14
N PRO A 30 -6.66 14.87 8.72
CA PRO A 30 -6.14 15.10 7.36
C PRO A 30 -4.88 14.29 7.05
N VAL A 31 -3.99 14.13 8.04
CA VAL A 31 -2.75 13.34 7.87
C VAL A 31 -3.07 11.87 7.67
N PHE A 32 -4.06 11.32 8.39
CA PHE A 32 -4.52 9.96 8.16
C PHE A 32 -5.07 9.75 6.74
N TYR A 33 -5.89 10.68 6.24
CA TYR A 33 -6.43 10.58 4.86
C TYR A 33 -5.32 10.65 3.80
N LEU A 34 -4.28 11.46 4.03
CA LEU A 34 -3.10 11.50 3.16
C LEU A 34 -2.38 10.14 3.13
N ILE A 35 -2.08 9.57 4.30
CA ILE A 35 -1.38 8.28 4.39
C ILE A 35 -2.24 7.16 3.78
N PHE A 36 -3.54 7.15 4.07
CA PHE A 36 -4.46 6.17 3.52
C PHE A 36 -4.58 6.27 1.99
N GLY A 37 -4.65 7.50 1.45
CA GLY A 37 -4.64 7.74 0.02
C GLY A 37 -3.37 7.25 -0.67
N ILE A 38 -2.20 7.52 -0.07
CA ILE A 38 -0.91 7.04 -0.58
C ILE A 38 -0.88 5.52 -0.62
N SER A 39 -1.37 4.84 0.42
CA SER A 39 -1.42 3.37 0.48
C SER A 39 -2.33 2.75 -0.59
N ILE A 40 -3.45 3.39 -0.93
CA ILE A 40 -4.34 2.95 -2.02
C ILE A 40 -3.61 3.08 -3.37
N ILE A 41 -2.95 4.21 -3.61
CA ILE A 41 -2.18 4.44 -4.83
C ILE A 41 -1.07 3.39 -4.95
N LEU A 42 -0.34 3.13 -3.87
CA LEU A 42 0.72 2.11 -3.84
C LEU A 42 0.18 0.71 -4.18
N SER A 43 -1.00 0.35 -3.63
CA SER A 43 -1.67 -0.93 -3.95
C SER A 43 -2.12 -1.01 -5.40
N PHE A 44 -2.64 0.09 -5.95
CA PHE A 44 -3.07 0.15 -7.35
C PHE A 44 -1.89 0.05 -8.32
N VAL A 45 -0.78 0.70 -8.00
CA VAL A 45 0.48 0.62 -8.74
C VAL A 45 1.02 -0.81 -8.65
N ALA A 46 1.13 -1.39 -7.46
CA ALA A 46 1.57 -2.77 -7.27
C ALA A 46 0.69 -3.78 -8.03
N GLY A 47 -0.64 -3.58 -8.03
CA GLY A 47 -1.60 -4.37 -8.80
C GLY A 47 -1.40 -4.25 -10.32
N SER A 48 -1.14 -3.04 -10.82
CA SER A 48 -0.86 -2.79 -12.25
C SER A 48 0.46 -3.44 -12.70
N PHE A 49 1.48 -3.41 -11.85
CA PHE A 49 2.74 -4.12 -12.09
C PHE A 49 2.57 -5.64 -12.02
N LYS A 50 1.75 -6.15 -11.09
CA LYS A 50 1.41 -7.58 -11.02
C LYS A 50 0.69 -8.05 -12.29
N LYS A 51 -0.24 -7.25 -12.83
CA LYS A 51 -0.90 -7.54 -14.12
C LYS A 51 0.10 -7.60 -15.28
N LYS A 52 1.07 -6.68 -15.34
CA LYS A 52 2.14 -6.71 -16.36
C LYS A 52 3.09 -7.91 -16.18
N ALA A 53 3.38 -8.29 -14.94
CA ALA A 53 4.24 -9.44 -14.64
C ALA A 53 3.57 -10.77 -15.03
N LEU A 54 2.29 -10.97 -14.67
CA LEU A 54 1.52 -12.14 -15.07
C LEU A 54 1.32 -12.26 -16.58
N LYS A 55 1.18 -11.12 -17.29
CA LYS A 55 1.08 -11.12 -18.75
C LYS A 55 2.38 -11.57 -19.44
N LYS A 56 3.54 -11.35 -18.81
CA LYS A 56 4.85 -11.78 -19.32
C LYS A 56 5.19 -13.27 -19.06
N GLU A 57 4.46 -13.95 -18.17
CA GLU A 57 4.62 -15.40 -17.95
C GLU A 57 3.75 -16.25 -18.89
N HIS A 58 2.86 -15.61 -19.66
CA HIS A 58 1.92 -16.27 -20.58
C HIS A 58 2.23 -16.02 -22.07
N GLU A 59 3.36 -15.39 -22.40
CA GLU A 59 3.97 -15.33 -23.73
C GLU A 59 5.22 -16.22 -23.75
#